data_AF-A0A973A164-F1
#
_entry.id   AF-A0A973A164-F1
#
_cell.length_a   1.000
_cell.length_b   1.000
_cell.length_c   1.000
_cell.angle_alpha   90.00
_cell.angle_beta   90.00
_cell.angle_gamma   90.00
#
_symmetry.space_group_name_H-M   'P 1'
#
loop_
_entity.id
_entity.type
_entity.pdbx_description
1 polymer ?
#
loop_
_entity_poly.entity_id
_entity_poly.type
_entity_poly.pdbx_seq_one_letter_code
_entity_poly.pdbx_strand_id
1 'polypeptide(L)'
;MKISKILSAVCLFQIVTTTSLLATPTLKLQGGPYQNGDGGEFTATILDGGTSGFADGYNFQTFCMEYGEHLSFGTTYNFEINTAAVLGGELDSDDLDSRTAYLYNEFLNDTLVGYDTSSDAARLASAGRLQTTIWALEDEVDDHGNLFVADPIFLADADLHDPGTIGDIRILNLTRASDGMRAQDVIVRTMPAAVPAPGALLLSGLGTMVAGYLRKRRAL
;
A
#
# COMPACT_ATOMS: atom_id res chain seq x y z
N MET A 1 72.36 -3.90 20.59
CA MET A 1 71.29 -4.67 19.91
C MET A 1 70.02 -4.56 20.75
N LYS A 2 69.11 -3.63 20.42
CA LYS A 2 67.87 -3.38 21.18
C LYS A 2 66.69 -3.96 20.40
N ILE A 3 66.04 -4.97 20.96
CA ILE A 3 64.84 -5.60 20.38
C ILE A 3 63.63 -4.79 20.85
N SER A 4 63.02 -4.06 19.92
CA SER A 4 61.78 -3.30 20.12
C SER A 4 60.59 -4.25 20.15
N LYS A 5 59.83 -4.24 21.24
CA LYS A 5 58.57 -5.00 21.40
C LYS A 5 57.45 -4.20 20.74
N ILE A 6 56.91 -4.71 19.63
CA ILE A 6 55.69 -4.19 19.00
C ILE A 6 54.50 -4.78 19.76
N LEU A 7 53.82 -3.93 20.53
CA LEU A 7 52.54 -4.26 21.17
C LEU A 7 51.45 -4.21 20.10
N SER A 8 50.92 -5.37 19.73
CA SER A 8 49.77 -5.48 18.81
C SER A 8 48.49 -5.28 19.61
N ALA A 9 47.85 -4.12 19.45
CA ALA A 9 46.54 -3.84 20.03
C ALA A 9 45.45 -4.41 19.12
N VAL A 10 44.94 -5.59 19.48
CA VAL A 10 43.77 -6.18 18.82
C VAL A 10 42.54 -5.46 19.36
N CYS A 11 42.03 -4.48 18.60
CA CYS A 11 40.75 -3.84 18.85
C CYS A 11 39.63 -4.82 18.44
N LEU A 12 39.06 -5.51 19.42
CA LEU A 12 37.91 -6.39 19.24
C LEU A 12 36.67 -5.51 19.03
N PHE A 13 36.31 -5.23 17.77
CA PHE A 13 35.04 -4.59 17.42
C PHE A 13 33.91 -5.62 17.61
N GLN A 14 33.22 -5.56 18.75
CA GLN A 14 31.95 -6.27 18.91
C GLN A 14 30.89 -5.57 18.05
N ILE A 15 30.54 -6.18 16.92
CA ILE A 15 29.40 -5.77 16.11
C ILE A 15 28.15 -6.19 16.90
N VAL A 16 27.54 -5.24 17.60
CA VAL A 16 26.20 -5.42 18.16
C VAL A 16 25.23 -5.44 16.98
N THR A 17 24.83 -6.62 16.53
CA THR A 17 23.73 -6.77 15.58
C THR A 17 22.44 -6.52 16.34
N THR A 18 21.98 -5.28 16.34
CA THR A 18 20.60 -4.96 16.73
C THR A 18 19.68 -5.62 15.71
N THR A 19 19.07 -6.75 16.05
CA THR A 19 17.92 -7.27 15.32
C THR A 19 16.76 -6.32 15.61
N SER A 20 16.55 -5.33 14.74
CA SER A 20 15.30 -4.59 14.74
C SER A 20 14.19 -5.59 14.47
N LEU A 21 13.33 -5.85 15.47
CA LEU A 21 12.01 -6.40 15.16
C LEU A 21 11.38 -5.39 14.20
N LEU A 22 11.11 -5.81 12.97
CA LEU A 22 10.35 -4.98 12.05
C LEU A 22 8.93 -4.87 12.63
N ALA A 23 8.48 -3.64 12.88
CA ALA A 23 7.12 -3.40 13.29
C ALA A 23 6.18 -3.78 12.14
N THR A 24 5.16 -4.58 12.44
CA THR A 24 4.07 -4.85 11.49
C THR A 24 3.37 -3.54 11.20
N PRO A 25 3.23 -3.15 9.92
CA PRO A 25 2.63 -1.86 9.60
C PRO A 25 1.14 -1.87 9.94
N THR A 26 0.62 -0.73 10.35
CA THR A 26 -0.76 -0.58 10.81
C THR A 26 -1.45 0.61 10.18
N LEU A 27 -2.75 0.49 10.03
CA LEU A 27 -3.62 1.54 9.54
C LEU A 27 -4.91 1.62 10.35
N LYS A 28 -5.64 2.70 10.15
CA LYS A 28 -6.99 2.91 10.66
C LYS A 28 -7.92 3.29 9.52
N LEU A 29 -9.07 2.64 9.49
CA LEU A 29 -10.13 2.98 8.53
C LEU A 29 -11.12 3.93 9.17
N GLN A 30 -11.46 4.98 8.44
CA GLN A 30 -12.43 6.00 8.80
C GLN A 30 -13.48 6.05 7.71
N GLY A 31 -14.75 5.87 8.10
CA GLY A 31 -15.86 6.07 7.18
C GLY A 31 -15.93 7.53 6.70
N GLY A 32 -16.86 7.80 5.80
CA GLY A 32 -17.01 9.14 5.23
C GLY A 32 -18.44 9.39 4.72
N PRO A 33 -18.71 10.61 4.23
CA PRO A 33 -20.01 10.97 3.68
C PRO A 33 -20.37 10.24 2.38
N TYR A 34 -19.43 9.50 1.79
CA TYR A 34 -19.55 8.84 0.49
C TYR A 34 -19.67 7.31 0.61
N GLN A 35 -20.09 6.83 1.78
CA GLN A 35 -20.51 5.45 2.05
C GLN A 35 -21.93 5.24 1.52
N ASN A 36 -22.09 4.35 0.54
CA ASN A 36 -23.34 4.07 -0.14
C ASN A 36 -23.71 2.58 0.03
N GLY A 37 -24.63 2.29 0.94
CA GLY A 37 -24.95 0.90 1.30
C GLY A 37 -23.78 0.23 2.02
N ASP A 38 -23.42 -0.96 1.56
CA ASP A 38 -22.37 -1.80 2.15
C ASP A 38 -20.94 -1.45 1.69
N GLY A 39 -20.78 -0.41 0.87
CA GLY A 39 -19.45 0.06 0.48
C GLY A 39 -19.42 1.52 0.04
N GLY A 40 -18.58 1.83 -0.95
CA GLY A 40 -18.32 3.20 -1.39
C GLY A 40 -17.02 3.74 -0.80
N GLU A 41 -16.80 5.03 -0.96
CA GLU A 41 -15.50 5.65 -0.71
C GLU A 41 -15.29 5.90 0.79
N PHE A 42 -14.14 5.50 1.32
CA PHE A 42 -13.71 5.79 2.69
C PHE A 42 -12.21 6.06 2.79
N THR A 43 -11.79 6.62 3.92
CA THR A 43 -10.40 7.03 4.15
C THR A 43 -9.65 6.01 4.98
N ALA A 44 -8.47 5.63 4.51
CA ALA A 44 -7.49 4.90 5.28
C ALA A 44 -6.37 5.85 5.73
N THR A 45 -5.96 5.72 6.99
CA THR A 45 -4.82 6.45 7.57
C THR A 45 -3.77 5.45 8.01
N ILE A 46 -2.57 5.53 7.45
CA ILE A 46 -1.42 4.76 7.93
C ILE A 46 -1.02 5.30 9.30
N LEU A 47 -1.02 4.44 10.33
CA LEU A 47 -0.59 4.79 11.68
C LEU A 47 0.90 4.53 11.86
N ASP A 48 1.36 3.40 11.33
CA ASP A 48 2.76 3.00 11.30
C ASP A 48 3.03 2.34 9.94
N GLY A 49 3.88 2.98 9.13
CA GLY A 49 4.25 2.48 7.81
C GLY A 49 5.24 1.31 7.85
N GLY A 50 5.89 1.05 8.99
CA GLY A 50 6.87 -0.04 9.13
C GLY A 50 7.84 -0.12 7.94
N THR A 51 7.92 -1.30 7.31
CA THR A 51 8.69 -1.51 6.06
C THR A 51 7.85 -1.48 4.79
N SER A 52 6.58 -1.07 4.88
CA SER A 52 5.64 -1.08 3.75
C SER A 52 5.94 -0.01 2.69
N GLY A 53 6.74 1.01 3.04
CA GLY A 53 7.05 2.13 2.17
C GLY A 53 6.08 3.31 2.29
N PHE A 54 4.99 3.16 3.05
CA PHE A 54 4.12 4.28 3.42
C PHE A 54 4.74 5.13 4.53
N ALA A 55 4.45 6.43 4.52
CA ALA A 55 4.79 7.32 5.61
C ALA A 55 3.70 7.28 6.69
N ASP A 56 4.10 7.42 7.96
CA ASP A 56 3.16 7.57 9.07
C ASP A 56 2.27 8.79 8.86
N GLY A 57 0.97 8.63 9.11
CA GLY A 57 -0.04 9.65 8.88
C GLY A 57 -0.44 9.83 7.41
N TYR A 58 0.05 9.00 6.49
CA TYR A 58 -0.41 9.02 5.10
C TYR A 58 -1.90 8.67 5.03
N ASN A 59 -2.68 9.52 4.35
CA ASN A 59 -4.11 9.33 4.14
C ASN A 59 -4.39 9.10 2.67
N PHE A 60 -5.27 8.15 2.37
CA PHE A 60 -5.74 7.88 1.01
C PHE A 60 -7.20 7.45 1.02
N GLN A 61 -7.88 7.68 -0.10
CA GLN A 61 -9.24 7.18 -0.33
C GLN A 61 -9.17 5.76 -0.91
N THR A 62 -10.08 4.91 -0.48
CA THR A 62 -10.10 3.49 -0.83
C THR A 62 -11.53 2.97 -0.91
N PHE A 63 -11.65 1.75 -1.42
CA PHE A 63 -12.87 0.95 -1.57
C PHE A 63 -12.66 -0.45 -1.00
N CYS A 64 -13.77 -1.15 -0.75
CA CYS A 64 -13.78 -2.56 -0.41
C CYS A 64 -13.42 -3.40 -1.64
N MET A 65 -12.57 -4.42 -1.49
CA MET A 65 -12.29 -5.39 -2.54
C MET A 65 -13.35 -6.48 -2.62
N GLU A 66 -13.67 -7.11 -1.49
CA GLU A 66 -14.65 -8.20 -1.40
C GLU A 66 -16.00 -7.67 -0.89
N TYR A 67 -17.11 -8.32 -1.22
CA TYR A 67 -18.45 -8.01 -0.68
C TYR A 67 -18.75 -8.78 0.61
N GLY A 68 -18.33 -10.05 0.67
CA GLY A 68 -18.61 -10.95 1.79
C GLY A 68 -17.76 -10.70 3.05
N GLU A 69 -16.77 -9.82 2.96
CA GLU A 69 -15.95 -9.41 4.08
C GLU A 69 -16.45 -8.10 4.71
N HIS A 70 -16.09 -7.88 5.97
CA HIS A 70 -16.53 -6.69 6.71
C HIS A 70 -15.40 -6.06 7.51
N LEU A 71 -15.46 -4.74 7.61
CA LEU A 71 -14.60 -3.93 8.47
C LEU A 71 -15.42 -3.21 9.54
N SER A 72 -14.72 -2.57 10.46
CA SER A 72 -15.30 -1.69 11.45
C SER A 72 -14.50 -0.40 11.46
N PHE A 73 -15.16 0.71 11.12
CA PHE A 73 -14.53 2.02 11.20
C PHE A 73 -14.10 2.35 12.63
N GLY A 74 -12.95 3.01 12.76
CA GLY A 74 -12.38 3.34 14.06
C GLY A 74 -11.43 2.25 14.61
N THR A 75 -11.40 1.07 14.01
CA THR A 75 -10.51 -0.04 14.38
C THR A 75 -9.13 0.11 13.72
N THR A 76 -8.09 -0.34 14.44
CA THR A 76 -6.73 -0.46 13.91
C THR A 76 -6.53 -1.84 13.31
N TYR A 77 -5.94 -1.87 12.12
CA TYR A 77 -5.62 -3.07 11.38
C TYR A 77 -4.12 -3.16 11.16
N ASN A 78 -3.57 -4.35 11.25
CA ASN A 78 -2.33 -4.69 10.57
C ASN A 78 -2.64 -4.89 9.08
N PHE A 79 -1.66 -4.64 8.21
CA PHE A 79 -1.83 -4.90 6.79
C PHE A 79 -0.60 -5.52 6.15
N GLU A 80 -0.84 -6.26 5.07
CA GLU A 80 0.19 -6.69 4.12
C GLU A 80 -0.15 -6.14 2.72
N ILE A 81 0.87 -5.79 1.94
CA ILE A 81 0.68 -5.30 0.57
C ILE A 81 0.81 -6.48 -0.38
N ASN A 82 -0.26 -6.80 -1.11
CA ASN A 82 -0.28 -7.89 -2.08
C ASN A 82 -0.91 -7.45 -3.42
N THR A 83 -0.87 -8.36 -4.39
CA THR A 83 -1.47 -8.18 -5.72
C THR A 83 -2.84 -8.87 -5.85
N ALA A 84 -3.31 -9.47 -4.76
CA ALA A 84 -4.47 -10.32 -4.73
C ALA A 84 -5.24 -10.14 -3.42
N ALA A 85 -6.56 -10.27 -3.47
CA ALA A 85 -7.41 -10.41 -2.29
C ALA A 85 -7.23 -11.83 -1.74
N VAL A 86 -7.27 -11.98 -0.41
CA VAL A 86 -6.88 -13.23 0.24
C VAL A 86 -8.02 -13.79 1.08
N LEU A 87 -8.64 -14.84 0.55
CA LEU A 87 -9.70 -15.68 1.13
C LEU A 87 -11.02 -14.96 1.49
N GLY A 88 -11.53 -14.13 0.59
CA GLY A 88 -12.93 -13.66 0.55
C GLY A 88 -13.96 -14.78 0.35
N GLY A 89 -13.92 -15.80 1.20
CA GLY A 89 -14.83 -16.94 1.18
C GLY A 89 -14.37 -18.16 0.39
N GLU A 90 -13.26 -18.11 -0.35
CA GLU A 90 -12.71 -19.24 -1.13
C GLU A 90 -11.31 -19.68 -0.66
N LEU A 91 -10.86 -20.84 -1.14
CA LEU A 91 -9.56 -21.46 -0.75
C LEU A 91 -8.34 -20.87 -1.47
N ASP A 92 -8.55 -20.16 -2.58
CA ASP A 92 -7.51 -19.59 -3.43
C ASP A 92 -7.52 -18.06 -3.37
N SER A 93 -6.35 -17.45 -3.62
CA SER A 93 -6.20 -15.99 -3.71
C SER A 93 -6.78 -15.49 -5.03
N ASP A 94 -7.50 -14.37 -5.03
CA ASP A 94 -8.03 -13.76 -6.26
C ASP A 94 -7.17 -12.57 -6.67
N ASP A 95 -6.56 -12.65 -7.86
CA ASP A 95 -5.64 -11.63 -8.36
C ASP A 95 -6.42 -10.38 -8.76
N LEU A 96 -5.93 -9.19 -8.35
CA LEU A 96 -6.56 -7.91 -8.69
C LEU A 96 -6.75 -7.75 -10.21
N ASP A 97 -7.98 -7.48 -10.65
CA ASP A 97 -8.26 -7.25 -12.07
C ASP A 97 -7.58 -5.94 -12.54
N SER A 98 -6.93 -5.99 -13.71
CA SER A 98 -6.24 -4.82 -14.27
C SER A 98 -7.18 -3.66 -14.61
N ARG A 99 -8.46 -3.94 -14.88
CA ARG A 99 -9.52 -2.95 -15.08
C ARG A 99 -9.91 -2.28 -13.77
N THR A 100 -10.00 -3.03 -12.67
CA THR A 100 -10.18 -2.47 -11.32
C THR A 100 -9.02 -1.55 -10.95
N ALA A 101 -7.79 -2.00 -11.20
CA ALA A 101 -6.59 -1.18 -10.99
C ALA A 101 -6.62 0.11 -11.82
N TYR A 102 -7.03 0.04 -13.09
CA TYR A 102 -7.20 1.22 -13.94
C TYR A 102 -8.23 2.20 -13.37
N LEU A 103 -9.44 1.73 -13.04
CA LEU A 103 -10.52 2.58 -12.52
C LEU A 103 -10.10 3.29 -11.23
N TYR A 104 -9.48 2.56 -10.32
CA TYR A 104 -8.99 3.14 -9.07
C TYR A 104 -7.84 4.13 -9.32
N ASN A 105 -6.98 3.85 -10.31
CA ASN A 105 -5.92 4.78 -10.70
C ASN A 105 -6.48 6.11 -11.21
N GLU A 106 -7.47 6.08 -12.09
CA GLU A 106 -8.09 7.29 -12.61
C GLU A 106 -8.93 8.02 -11.55
N PHE A 107 -9.55 7.28 -10.63
CA PHE A 107 -10.25 7.86 -9.47
C PHE A 107 -9.27 8.69 -8.62
N LEU A 108 -8.12 8.12 -8.26
CA LEU A 108 -7.10 8.83 -7.47
C LEU A 108 -6.50 10.04 -8.20
N ASN A 109 -6.59 10.08 -9.52
CA ASN A 109 -6.08 11.18 -10.35
C ASN A 109 -7.14 12.25 -10.65
N ASP A 110 -8.37 12.10 -10.14
CA ASP A 110 -9.53 12.93 -10.48
C ASP A 110 -9.83 12.95 -12.01
N THR A 111 -9.52 11.87 -12.72
CA THR A 111 -9.69 11.73 -14.18
C THR A 111 -10.70 10.65 -14.58
N LEU A 112 -11.22 9.88 -13.63
CA LEU A 112 -12.17 8.80 -13.89
C LEU A 112 -13.44 9.30 -14.57
N VAL A 113 -13.72 8.78 -15.77
CA VAL A 113 -14.91 9.14 -16.55
C VAL A 113 -16.17 8.67 -15.82
N GLY A 114 -17.11 9.59 -15.61
CA GLY A 114 -18.39 9.29 -14.94
C GLY A 114 -18.37 9.43 -13.41
N TYR A 115 -17.22 9.73 -12.80
CA TYR A 115 -17.14 10.03 -11.37
C TYR A 115 -17.47 11.51 -11.12
N ASP A 116 -18.70 11.77 -10.65
CA ASP A 116 -19.21 13.13 -10.49
C ASP A 116 -18.91 13.67 -9.08
N THR A 117 -18.04 14.68 -8.99
CA THR A 117 -17.65 15.37 -7.75
C THR A 117 -18.34 16.74 -7.59
N SER A 118 -19.32 17.08 -8.43
CA SER A 118 -20.00 18.38 -8.45
C SER A 118 -20.79 18.71 -7.17
N SER A 119 -21.20 17.68 -6.43
CA SER A 119 -21.89 17.80 -5.14
C SER A 119 -21.69 16.56 -4.29
N ASP A 120 -21.92 16.66 -2.98
CA ASP A 120 -21.81 15.50 -2.08
C ASP A 120 -22.76 14.35 -2.48
N ALA A 121 -23.97 14.69 -2.92
CA ALA A 121 -24.94 13.69 -3.38
C ALA A 121 -24.48 13.00 -4.66
N ALA A 122 -23.90 13.74 -5.60
CA ALA A 122 -23.37 13.19 -6.85
C ALA A 122 -22.14 12.29 -6.61
N ARG A 123 -21.26 12.69 -5.68
CA ARG A 123 -20.09 11.90 -5.30
C ARG A 123 -20.49 10.63 -4.56
N LEU A 124 -21.43 10.72 -3.62
CA LEU A 124 -21.99 9.56 -2.93
C LEU A 124 -22.60 8.55 -3.92
N ALA A 125 -23.34 9.04 -4.92
CA ALA A 125 -23.89 8.18 -5.96
C ALA A 125 -22.79 7.55 -6.83
N SER A 126 -21.75 8.32 -7.20
CA SER A 126 -20.63 7.82 -8.00
C SER A 126 -19.77 6.81 -7.24
N ALA A 127 -19.54 7.03 -5.95
CA ALA A 127 -18.83 6.12 -5.07
C ALA A 127 -19.54 4.75 -4.97
N GLY A 128 -20.86 4.75 -4.84
CA GLY A 128 -21.64 3.50 -4.84
C GLY A 128 -21.57 2.75 -6.16
N ARG A 129 -21.71 3.46 -7.29
CA ARG A 129 -21.60 2.85 -8.63
C ARG A 129 -20.20 2.32 -8.92
N LEU A 130 -19.16 3.00 -8.44
CA LEU A 130 -17.78 2.53 -8.56
C LEU A 130 -17.57 1.29 -7.69
N GLN A 131 -18.05 1.28 -6.44
CA GLN A 131 -17.97 0.11 -5.57
C GLN A 131 -18.62 -1.14 -6.18
N THR A 132 -19.83 -1.03 -6.73
CA THR A 132 -20.49 -2.18 -7.38
C THR A 132 -19.80 -2.61 -8.67
N THR A 133 -19.12 -1.68 -9.35
CA THR A 133 -18.30 -2.01 -10.53
C THR A 133 -17.03 -2.76 -10.13
N ILE A 134 -16.36 -2.35 -9.05
CA ILE A 134 -15.22 -3.07 -8.48
C ILE A 134 -15.65 -4.50 -8.15
N TRP A 135 -16.70 -4.67 -7.34
CA TRP A 135 -17.22 -6.00 -7.01
C TRP A 135 -17.60 -6.83 -8.25
N ALA A 136 -18.19 -6.23 -9.27
CA ALA A 136 -18.53 -6.95 -10.50
C ALA A 136 -17.29 -7.36 -11.33
N LEU A 137 -16.19 -6.60 -11.28
CA LEU A 137 -14.94 -6.92 -11.99
C LEU A 137 -14.12 -7.97 -11.24
N GLU A 138 -14.21 -8.00 -9.91
CA GLU A 138 -13.60 -9.01 -9.04
C GLU A 138 -14.53 -10.22 -8.83
N ASP A 139 -15.52 -10.44 -9.71
CA ASP A 139 -16.46 -11.59 -9.69
C ASP A 139 -17.19 -11.83 -8.34
N GLU A 140 -17.41 -10.77 -7.56
CA GLU A 140 -18.12 -10.84 -6.28
C GLU A 140 -19.62 -11.08 -6.46
N VAL A 141 -20.21 -11.73 -5.46
CA VAL A 141 -21.65 -12.07 -5.43
C VAL A 141 -22.36 -11.41 -4.24
N ASP A 142 -23.62 -11.05 -4.44
CA ASP A 142 -24.49 -10.56 -3.38
C ASP A 142 -24.93 -11.68 -2.41
N ASP A 143 -25.68 -11.31 -1.36
CA ASP A 143 -26.22 -12.26 -0.37
C ASP A 143 -27.15 -13.34 -0.96
N HIS A 144 -27.58 -13.19 -2.22
CA HIS A 144 -28.41 -14.14 -2.93
C HIS A 144 -27.62 -14.98 -3.95
N GLY A 145 -26.30 -14.79 -4.03
CA GLY A 145 -25.41 -15.48 -4.97
C GLY A 145 -25.47 -14.94 -6.41
N ASN A 146 -25.98 -13.72 -6.62
CA ASN A 146 -25.96 -13.06 -7.92
C ASN A 146 -24.69 -12.22 -8.06
N LEU A 147 -24.03 -12.28 -9.22
CA LEU A 147 -22.95 -11.36 -9.55
C LEU A 147 -23.43 -9.92 -9.53
N PHE A 148 -22.59 -9.03 -9.00
CA PHE A 148 -22.85 -7.60 -9.06
C PHE A 148 -22.96 -7.11 -10.51
N VAL A 149 -23.79 -6.10 -10.71
CA VAL A 149 -23.93 -5.43 -12.02
C VAL A 149 -23.07 -4.19 -12.02
N ALA A 150 -22.03 -4.21 -12.85
CA ALA A 150 -21.18 -3.04 -13.08
C ALA A 150 -21.97 -1.86 -13.66
N ASP A 151 -21.56 -0.64 -13.29
CA ASP A 151 -22.05 0.56 -13.96
C ASP A 151 -21.53 0.57 -15.41
N PRO A 152 -22.39 0.77 -16.41
CA PRO A 152 -22.01 0.66 -17.81
C PRO A 152 -21.00 1.73 -18.26
N ILE A 153 -20.93 2.89 -17.59
CA ILE A 153 -19.96 3.94 -17.91
C ILE A 153 -18.58 3.51 -17.44
N PHE A 154 -18.46 3.06 -16.19
CA PHE A 154 -17.18 2.60 -15.64
C PHE A 154 -16.68 1.34 -16.33
N LEU A 155 -17.56 0.36 -16.60
CA LEU A 155 -17.18 -0.85 -17.31
C LEU A 155 -16.67 -0.54 -18.72
N ALA A 156 -17.37 0.31 -19.47
CA ALA A 156 -16.94 0.69 -20.82
C ALA A 156 -15.61 1.45 -20.82
N ASP A 157 -15.37 2.31 -19.83
CA ASP A 157 -14.09 3.02 -19.69
C ASP A 157 -12.95 2.06 -19.37
N ALA A 158 -13.18 1.11 -18.45
CA ALA A 158 -12.18 0.13 -18.06
C ALA A 158 -11.86 -0.87 -19.19
N ASP A 159 -12.86 -1.39 -19.91
CA ASP A 159 -12.65 -2.30 -21.04
C ASP A 159 -11.92 -1.61 -22.21
N LEU A 160 -12.13 -0.31 -22.41
CA LEU A 160 -11.44 0.46 -23.45
C LEU A 160 -9.97 0.71 -23.11
N HIS A 161 -9.65 0.86 -21.84
CA HIS A 161 -8.34 1.27 -21.35
C HIS A 161 -7.61 0.20 -20.53
N ASP A 162 -8.07 -1.05 -20.59
CA ASP A 162 -7.48 -2.16 -19.84
C ASP A 162 -5.97 -2.24 -20.11
N PRO A 163 -5.13 -1.93 -19.11
CA PRO A 163 -3.69 -1.91 -19.28
C PRO A 163 -3.09 -3.34 -19.34
N GLY A 164 -3.86 -4.38 -18.97
CA GLY A 164 -3.36 -5.74 -18.80
C GLY A 164 -2.32 -5.88 -17.68
N THR A 165 -2.24 -4.88 -16.78
CA THR A 165 -1.34 -4.84 -15.63
C THR A 165 -1.92 -3.98 -14.52
N ILE A 166 -1.65 -4.33 -13.27
CA ILE A 166 -2.11 -3.56 -12.10
C ILE A 166 -1.22 -2.35 -11.76
N GLY A 167 -0.10 -2.17 -12.47
CA GLY A 167 0.82 -1.04 -12.26
C GLY A 167 1.31 -0.93 -10.81
N ASP A 168 1.09 0.23 -10.19
CA ASP A 168 1.42 0.50 -8.78
C ASP A 168 0.23 0.26 -7.81
N ILE A 169 -0.89 -0.24 -8.32
CA ILE A 169 -2.09 -0.55 -7.52
C ILE A 169 -1.93 -1.90 -6.85
N ARG A 170 -2.28 -1.97 -5.57
CA ARG A 170 -2.16 -3.14 -4.71
C ARG A 170 -3.40 -3.28 -3.85
N ILE A 171 -3.53 -4.46 -3.25
CA ILE A 171 -4.51 -4.75 -2.21
C ILE A 171 -3.78 -4.75 -0.87
N LEU A 172 -4.39 -4.12 0.13
CA LEU A 172 -3.99 -4.24 1.51
C LEU A 172 -4.83 -5.33 2.15
N ASN A 173 -4.21 -6.48 2.43
CA ASN A 173 -4.91 -7.53 3.15
C ASN A 173 -4.91 -7.22 4.64
N LEU A 174 -6.09 -7.14 5.24
CA LEU A 174 -6.23 -6.60 6.58
C LEU A 174 -6.41 -7.69 7.64
N THR A 175 -5.74 -7.51 8.78
CA THR A 175 -6.06 -8.27 9.99
C THR A 175 -6.25 -7.31 11.16
N ARG A 176 -7.28 -7.54 11.96
CA ARG A 176 -7.56 -6.74 13.16
C ARG A 176 -6.38 -6.81 14.12
N ALA A 177 -5.85 -5.66 14.52
CA ALA A 177 -4.68 -5.62 15.42
C ALA A 177 -4.97 -6.21 16.81
N SER A 178 -6.24 -6.30 17.22
CA SER A 178 -6.66 -6.82 18.52
C SER A 178 -6.52 -8.33 18.67
N ASP A 179 -6.79 -9.08 17.60
CA ASP A 179 -6.97 -10.55 17.65
C ASP A 179 -6.43 -11.29 16.41
N GLY A 180 -5.92 -10.56 15.41
CA GLY A 180 -5.38 -11.13 14.18
C GLY A 180 -6.43 -11.72 13.25
N MET A 181 -7.73 -11.54 13.53
CA MET A 181 -8.78 -11.99 12.60
C MET A 181 -8.74 -11.16 11.33
N ARG A 182 -8.98 -11.81 10.20
CA ARG A 182 -9.10 -11.15 8.89
C ARG A 182 -10.26 -10.17 8.88
N ALA A 183 -10.16 -9.20 7.99
CA ALA A 183 -11.15 -8.18 7.76
C ALA A 183 -11.02 -7.68 6.33
N GLN A 184 -12.10 -7.03 5.87
CA GLN A 184 -12.23 -6.46 4.54
C GLN A 184 -10.92 -5.93 3.96
N ASP A 185 -10.50 -6.54 2.86
CA ASP A 185 -9.38 -6.08 2.07
C ASP A 185 -9.71 -4.78 1.32
N VAL A 186 -8.70 -3.94 1.14
CA VAL A 186 -8.88 -2.59 0.57
C VAL A 186 -7.83 -2.26 -0.49
N ILE A 187 -8.20 -1.46 -1.49
CA ILE A 187 -7.31 -1.10 -2.59
C ILE A 187 -6.44 0.12 -2.29
N VAL A 188 -5.19 0.13 -2.77
CA VAL A 188 -4.26 1.24 -2.56
C VAL A 188 -3.34 1.43 -3.75
N ARG A 189 -2.92 2.68 -4.02
CA ARG A 189 -1.77 2.95 -4.86
C ARG A 189 -0.53 3.00 -3.98
N THR A 190 0.37 2.05 -4.17
CA THR A 190 1.69 2.13 -3.53
C THR A 190 2.47 3.29 -4.12
N MET A 191 3.07 4.11 -3.27
CA MET A 191 4.06 5.06 -3.76
C MET A 191 5.36 4.30 -4.03
N PRO A 192 6.11 4.61 -5.12
CA PRO A 192 7.44 4.07 -5.26
C PRO A 192 8.23 4.48 -4.02
N ALA A 193 8.66 3.50 -3.23
CA ALA A 193 9.42 3.73 -2.02
C ALA A 193 10.53 4.72 -2.37
N ALA A 194 10.53 5.91 -1.74
CA ALA A 194 11.66 6.81 -1.84
C ALA A 194 12.84 6.04 -1.26
N VAL A 195 13.66 5.43 -2.14
CA VAL A 195 14.74 4.52 -1.78
C VAL A 195 15.50 5.18 -0.64
N PRO A 196 15.41 4.65 0.60
CA PRO A 196 16.25 5.16 1.65
C PRO A 196 17.66 4.94 1.13
N ALA A 197 18.40 6.02 0.93
CA ALA A 197 19.76 5.95 0.49
C ALA A 197 20.77 5.98 1.66
N PRO A 198 20.64 5.24 2.79
CA PRO A 198 21.74 5.09 3.74
C PRO A 198 23.03 4.67 3.05
N GLY A 199 22.93 3.77 2.05
CA GLY A 199 24.09 3.30 1.29
C GLY A 199 24.78 4.39 0.47
N ALA A 200 24.03 5.30 -0.18
CA ALA A 200 24.63 6.38 -0.98
C ALA A 200 25.25 7.46 -0.09
N LEU A 201 24.67 7.73 1.09
CA LEU A 201 25.27 8.62 2.08
C LEU A 201 26.56 8.01 2.67
N LEU A 202 26.56 6.70 2.91
CA LEU A 202 27.75 5.99 3.39
C LEU A 202 28.86 5.95 2.32
N LEU A 203 28.52 5.63 1.06
CA LEU A 203 29.49 5.62 -0.04
C LEU A 203 30.01 7.02 -0.40
N SER A 204 29.17 8.06 -0.34
CA SER A 204 29.63 9.43 -0.55
C SER A 204 30.53 9.90 0.60
N GLY A 205 30.21 9.54 1.84
CA GLY A 205 31.08 9.75 3.00
C GLY A 205 32.44 9.06 2.85
N LEU A 206 32.46 7.78 2.48
CA LEU A 206 33.70 7.03 2.26
C LEU A 206 34.49 7.56 1.05
N GLY A 207 33.80 7.90 -0.04
CA GLY A 207 34.41 8.43 -1.26
C GLY A 207 35.11 9.77 -1.04
N THR A 208 34.49 10.67 -0.26
CA THR A 208 35.08 11.97 0.09
C THR A 208 36.27 11.82 1.05
N MET A 209 36.23 10.88 2.00
CA MET A 209 37.36 10.58 2.88
C MET A 209 38.56 10.02 2.10
N VAL A 210 38.34 9.09 1.17
CA VAL A 210 39.41 8.52 0.33
C VAL A 210 40.00 9.59 -0.58
N ALA A 211 39.17 10.40 -1.23
CA ALA A 211 39.63 11.51 -2.07
C ALA A 211 40.45 12.54 -1.27
N GLY A 212 40.00 12.90 -0.06
CA GLY A 212 40.73 13.78 0.86
C GLY A 212 42.09 13.22 1.27
N TYR A 213 42.15 11.93 1.60
CA TYR A 213 43.39 11.25 1.97
C TYR A 213 44.41 11.20 0.82
N LEU A 214 43.94 10.91 -0.40
CA LEU A 214 44.79 10.87 -1.60
C LEU A 214 45.33 12.27 -1.96
N ARG A 215 44.55 13.33 -1.76
CA ARG A 215 44.97 14.71 -2.00
C ARG A 215 46.04 15.17 -1.02
N LYS A 216 45.94 14.78 0.26
CA LYS A 216 46.95 15.06 1.29
C LYS A 216 48.31 14.42 0.97
N ARG A 217 48.33 13.25 0.34
CA ARG A 217 49.56 12.54 -0.04
C ARG A 217 50.30 13.12 -1.25
N ARG A 218 49.65 13.96 -2.06
CA ARG A 218 50.29 14.66 -3.19
C ARG A 218 50.86 16.03 -2.85
N ALA A 219 50.54 16.56 -1.66
CA ALA A 219 50.99 17.87 -1.20
C ALA A 219 52.19 17.81 -0.23
N LEU A 220 52.77 16.62 -0.02
CA LEU A 220 54.01 16.34 0.70
C LEU A 220 55.03 15.76 -0.27
#